data_AF-A0A2N3ICY6-F1
#
_entry.id   AF-A0A2N3ICY6-F1
#
_cell.length_a   1.000
_cell.length_b   1.000
_cell.length_c   1.000
_cell.angle_alpha   90.00
_cell.angle_beta   90.00
_cell.angle_gamma   90.00
#
_symmetry.space_group_name_H-M   'P 1'
#
loop_
_entity.id
_entity.type
_entity.pdbx_description
1 polymer ?
#
loop_
_entity_poly.entity_id
_entity_poly.type
_entity_poly.pdbx_seq_one_letter_code
_entity_poly.pdbx_strand_id
1 'polypeptide(L)'
;MNNLNESLAQFLVSTKLLINNSINSSIIKSTVALFGYDEPKLTEAQTLLNTVEDLNNTQQKEYGDQYQAQNDFQTNRKKAHDAYMDLLTIAKIALKNDVSAQQSLGLNHPRKKSFSGWLTQALQFCNNLIASPNYTATMEVYGQGVEKIQAVKQAITDTQNSAEIHKSETGEAQQATQLRDAKLDELAIWVIDYKKIARIALKEQPQLLEKLGLLERS
;
A
#
# COMPACT_ATOMS: atom_id res chain seq x y z
N MET A 1 -2.73 7.13 14.98
CA MET A 1 -2.60 5.77 14.41
C MET A 1 -1.89 4.78 15.36
N ASN A 2 -0.98 5.20 16.26
CA ASN A 2 -0.33 4.30 17.23
C ASN A 2 -1.29 3.51 18.15
N ASN A 3 -2.31 4.14 18.74
CA ASN A 3 -3.20 3.45 19.70
C ASN A 3 -3.98 2.27 19.12
N LEU A 4 -4.31 2.30 17.82
CA LEU A 4 -5.06 1.21 17.16
C LEU A 4 -4.14 -0.01 16.90
N ASN A 5 -2.92 0.22 16.44
CA ASN A 5 -1.95 -0.87 16.24
C ASN A 5 -1.50 -1.48 17.57
N GLU A 6 -1.32 -0.65 18.60
CA GLU A 6 -1.07 -1.13 19.97
C GLU A 6 -2.24 -1.97 20.49
N SER A 7 -3.48 -1.56 20.21
CA SER A 7 -4.67 -2.33 20.60
C SER A 7 -4.81 -3.67 19.86
N LEU A 8 -4.46 -3.72 18.58
CA LEU A 8 -4.48 -4.96 17.79
C LEU A 8 -3.38 -5.92 18.24
N ALA A 9 -2.15 -5.43 18.42
CA ALA A 9 -1.04 -6.25 18.90
C ALA A 9 -1.36 -6.83 20.30
N GLN A 10 -1.91 -6.01 21.20
CA GLN A 10 -2.35 -6.48 22.51
C GLN A 10 -3.46 -7.51 22.42
N PHE A 11 -4.44 -7.30 21.53
CA PHE A 11 -5.51 -8.27 21.27
C PHE A 11 -4.94 -9.62 20.80
N LEU A 12 -4.04 -9.63 19.82
CA LEU A 12 -3.43 -10.87 19.31
C LEU A 12 -2.60 -11.59 20.37
N VAL A 13 -1.78 -10.86 21.13
CA VAL A 13 -0.98 -11.43 22.23
C VAL A 13 -1.88 -12.06 23.30
N SER A 14 -2.93 -11.35 23.73
CA SER A 14 -3.87 -11.87 24.73
C SER A 14 -4.68 -13.06 24.22
N THR A 15 -5.05 -13.07 22.93
CA THR A 15 -5.77 -14.16 22.28
C THR A 15 -4.90 -15.39 22.14
N LYS A 16 -3.62 -15.21 21.78
CA LYS A 16 -2.63 -16.29 21.71
C LYS A 16 -2.42 -16.96 23.06
N LEU A 17 -2.29 -16.17 24.13
CA LEU A 17 -2.23 -16.69 25.50
C LEU A 17 -3.46 -17.53 25.84
N LEU A 18 -4.65 -16.96 25.61
CA LEU A 18 -5.95 -17.59 25.88
C LEU A 18 -6.08 -18.93 25.17
N ILE A 19 -5.88 -18.97 23.85
CA ILE A 19 -6.03 -20.18 23.03
C ILE A 19 -4.98 -21.24 23.41
N ASN A 20 -3.71 -20.86 23.50
CA ASN A 20 -2.63 -21.80 23.83
C ASN A 20 -2.86 -22.46 25.20
N ASN A 21 -3.22 -21.68 26.21
CA ASN A 21 -3.43 -22.23 27.56
C ASN A 21 -4.69 -23.12 27.62
N SER A 22 -5.70 -22.82 26.81
CA SER A 22 -6.91 -23.63 26.68
C SER A 22 -6.65 -24.98 26.02
N ILE A 23 -5.80 -25.01 25.00
CA ILE A 23 -5.42 -26.24 24.29
C ILE A 23 -4.46 -27.10 25.13
N ASN A 24 -3.51 -26.48 25.83
CA ASN A 24 -2.44 -27.21 26.52
C ASN A 24 -2.81 -27.67 27.94
N SER A 25 -3.86 -27.12 28.54
CA SER A 25 -4.35 -27.59 29.84
C SER A 25 -5.46 -28.64 29.66
N SER A 26 -5.16 -29.88 30.04
CA SER A 26 -6.14 -30.98 30.01
C SER A 26 -7.39 -30.69 30.84
N ILE A 27 -7.24 -30.00 31.99
CA ILE A 27 -8.36 -29.60 32.86
C ILE A 27 -9.21 -28.53 32.18
N ILE A 28 -8.61 -27.49 31.60
CA ILE A 28 -9.38 -26.45 30.89
C ILE A 28 -10.10 -27.08 29.71
N LYS A 29 -9.39 -27.83 28.86
CA LYS A 29 -9.94 -28.52 27.68
C LYS A 29 -11.14 -29.38 28.04
N SER A 30 -11.03 -30.25 29.05
CA SER A 30 -12.15 -31.12 29.45
C SER A 30 -13.33 -30.33 30.00
N THR A 31 -13.09 -29.24 30.73
CA THR A 31 -14.15 -28.43 31.33
C THR A 31 -14.92 -27.62 30.28
N VAL A 32 -14.22 -26.96 29.34
CA VAL A 32 -14.88 -26.15 28.29
C VAL A 32 -15.54 -27.01 27.20
N ALA A 33 -15.09 -28.25 27.01
CA ALA A 33 -15.74 -29.21 26.13
C ALA A 33 -17.19 -29.53 26.56
N LEU A 34 -17.49 -29.50 27.86
CA LEU A 34 -18.85 -29.67 28.38
C LEU A 34 -19.82 -28.56 27.93
N PHE A 35 -19.28 -27.43 27.47
CA PHE A 35 -20.02 -26.27 26.96
C PHE A 35 -19.91 -26.14 25.44
N GLY A 36 -19.48 -27.20 24.75
CA GLY A 36 -19.39 -27.23 23.28
C GLY A 36 -18.15 -26.56 22.70
N TYR A 37 -17.09 -26.36 23.51
CA TYR A 37 -15.75 -25.97 23.04
C TYR A 37 -14.81 -27.17 23.13
N ASP A 38 -15.08 -28.17 22.30
CA ASP A 38 -14.24 -29.35 22.17
C ASP A 38 -12.95 -29.06 21.39
N GLU A 39 -12.11 -30.09 21.22
CA GLU A 39 -10.83 -29.96 20.54
C GLU A 39 -10.92 -29.42 19.10
N PRO A 40 -11.88 -29.85 18.26
CA PRO A 40 -12.13 -29.22 16.97
C PRO A 40 -12.37 -27.71 17.05
N LYS A 41 -13.23 -27.25 17.98
CA LYS A 41 -13.57 -25.83 18.11
C LYS A 41 -12.43 -24.98 18.67
N LEU A 42 -11.59 -25.54 19.53
CA LEU A 42 -10.36 -24.87 19.99
C LEU A 42 -9.30 -24.81 18.87
N THR A 43 -9.23 -25.84 18.03
CA THR A 43 -8.32 -25.87 16.88
C THR A 43 -8.74 -24.88 15.81
N GLU A 44 -10.04 -24.71 15.58
CA GLU A 44 -10.60 -23.66 14.71
C GLU A 44 -10.07 -22.26 15.11
N ALA A 45 -10.08 -21.95 16.42
CA ALA A 45 -9.56 -20.69 16.92
C ALA A 45 -8.06 -20.50 16.65
N GLN A 46 -7.28 -21.58 16.78
CA GLN A 46 -5.86 -21.56 16.46
C GLN A 46 -5.62 -21.27 14.97
N THR A 47 -6.44 -21.87 14.09
CA THR A 47 -6.40 -21.59 12.65
C THR A 47 -6.77 -20.14 12.35
N LEU A 48 -7.80 -19.60 12.98
CA LEU A 48 -8.20 -18.19 12.84
C LEU A 48 -7.07 -17.26 13.30
N LEU A 49 -6.47 -17.51 14.46
CA LEU A 49 -5.36 -16.71 14.99
C LEU A 49 -4.17 -16.70 14.03
N ASN A 50 -3.71 -17.86 13.56
CA ASN A 50 -2.59 -17.96 12.63
C ASN A 50 -2.90 -17.21 11.33
N THR A 51 -4.12 -17.36 10.80
CA THR A 51 -4.55 -16.66 9.59
C THR A 51 -4.52 -15.14 9.77
N VAL A 52 -4.99 -14.63 10.91
CA VAL A 52 -4.94 -13.19 11.21
C VAL A 52 -3.50 -12.70 11.37
N GLU A 53 -2.62 -13.47 12.02
CA GLU A 53 -1.19 -13.13 12.14
C GLU A 53 -0.54 -13.03 10.75
N ASP A 54 -0.80 -13.99 9.86
CA ASP A 54 -0.29 -13.98 8.48
C ASP A 54 -0.83 -12.80 7.67
N LEU A 55 -2.14 -12.56 7.69
CA LEU A 55 -2.77 -11.44 6.99
C LEU A 55 -2.30 -10.07 7.51
N ASN A 56 -2.02 -9.98 8.81
CA ASN A 56 -1.46 -8.76 9.40
C ASN A 56 -0.03 -8.51 8.90
N ASN A 57 0.79 -9.56 8.76
CA ASN A 57 2.14 -9.43 8.18
C ASN A 57 2.07 -9.05 6.69
N THR A 58 1.18 -9.68 5.91
CA THR A 58 0.92 -9.31 4.52
C THR A 58 0.52 -7.85 4.42
N GLN A 59 -0.45 -7.40 5.22
CA GLN A 59 -0.89 -6.00 5.20
C GLN A 59 0.26 -5.03 5.50
N GLN A 60 1.13 -5.33 6.47
CA GLN A 60 2.29 -4.47 6.75
C GLN A 60 3.26 -4.38 5.58
N LYS A 61 3.51 -5.52 4.91
CA LYS A 61 4.34 -5.57 3.70
C LYS A 61 3.73 -4.71 2.59
N GLU A 62 2.44 -4.89 2.28
CA GLU A 62 1.79 -4.16 1.18
C GLU A 62 1.78 -2.63 1.41
N TYR A 63 1.65 -2.17 2.67
CA TYR A 63 1.82 -0.74 2.95
C TYR A 63 3.27 -0.28 2.77
N GLY A 64 4.26 -1.11 3.11
CA GLY A 64 5.66 -0.84 2.82
C GLY A 64 5.92 -0.65 1.33
N ASP A 65 5.40 -1.56 0.51
CA ASP A 65 5.51 -1.54 -0.96
C ASP A 65 4.77 -0.31 -1.54
N GLN A 66 3.58 0.02 -1.04
CA GLN A 66 2.83 1.22 -1.41
C GLN A 66 3.59 2.52 -1.12
N TYR A 67 4.23 2.63 0.05
CA TYR A 67 5.04 3.81 0.39
C TYR A 67 6.27 3.94 -0.51
N GLN A 68 6.94 2.83 -0.81
CA GLN A 68 8.08 2.82 -1.73
C GLN A 68 7.66 3.27 -3.13
N ALA A 69 6.59 2.68 -3.68
CA ALA A 69 6.07 3.06 -5.00
C ALA A 69 5.62 4.52 -5.07
N GLN A 70 5.04 5.05 -3.98
CA GLN A 70 4.69 6.47 -3.88
C GLN A 70 5.93 7.37 -3.98
N ASN A 71 7.00 7.04 -3.26
CA ASN A 71 8.25 7.79 -3.27
C ASN A 71 8.91 7.75 -4.65
N ASP A 72 8.92 6.59 -5.30
CA ASP A 72 9.47 6.41 -6.64
C ASP A 72 8.70 7.22 -7.67
N PHE A 73 7.36 7.17 -7.64
CA PHE A 73 6.51 7.99 -8.50
C PHE A 73 6.77 9.48 -8.31
N GLN A 74 6.83 9.98 -7.06
CA GLN A 74 7.08 11.39 -6.79
C GLN A 74 8.47 11.83 -7.26
N THR A 75 9.49 11.01 -7.00
CA THR A 75 10.87 11.27 -7.41
C THR A 75 11.01 11.32 -8.92
N ASN A 76 10.47 10.31 -9.62
CA ASN A 76 10.49 10.23 -11.08
C ASN A 76 9.73 11.40 -11.69
N ARG A 77 8.54 11.72 -11.16
CA ARG A 77 7.74 12.84 -11.65
C ARG A 77 8.45 14.17 -11.50
N LYS A 78 9.11 14.42 -10.38
CA LYS A 78 9.89 15.65 -10.19
C LYS A 78 11.02 15.74 -11.22
N LYS A 79 11.84 14.69 -11.34
CA LYS A 79 12.97 14.65 -12.28
C LYS A 79 12.51 14.83 -13.73
N ALA A 80 11.47 14.11 -14.14
CA ALA A 80 10.91 14.20 -15.48
C ALA A 80 10.29 15.58 -15.75
N HIS A 81 9.62 16.16 -14.76
CA HIS A 81 9.06 17.51 -14.88
C HIS A 81 10.14 18.57 -15.07
N ASP A 82 11.18 18.55 -14.24
CA ASP A 82 12.28 19.52 -14.33
C ASP A 82 12.97 19.42 -15.70
N ALA A 83 13.33 18.20 -16.14
CA ALA A 83 13.95 17.97 -17.44
C ALA A 83 13.05 18.39 -18.62
N TYR A 84 11.75 18.14 -18.52
CA TYR A 84 10.77 18.60 -19.50
C TYR A 84 10.68 20.13 -19.56
N MET A 85 10.66 20.80 -18.42
CA MET A 85 10.55 22.26 -18.35
C MET A 85 11.81 22.96 -18.89
N ASP A 86 12.99 22.40 -18.63
CA ASP A 86 14.25 22.88 -19.21
C ASP A 86 14.24 22.73 -20.73
N LEU A 87 13.88 21.54 -21.23
CA LEU A 87 13.79 21.28 -22.67
C LEU A 87 12.76 22.20 -23.35
N LEU A 88 11.60 22.41 -22.73
CA LEU A 88 10.57 23.32 -23.22
C LEU A 88 11.06 24.77 -23.28
N THR A 89 11.82 25.21 -22.27
CA THR A 89 12.38 26.56 -22.21
C THR A 89 13.40 26.77 -23.33
N ILE A 90 14.25 25.79 -23.57
CA ILE A 90 15.21 25.83 -24.70
C ILE A 90 14.46 25.83 -26.02
N ALA A 91 13.42 25.00 -26.19
CA ALA A 91 12.62 24.96 -27.41
C ALA A 91 11.93 26.31 -27.70
N LYS A 92 11.41 26.98 -26.66
CA LYS A 92 10.85 28.34 -26.79
C LYS A 92 11.87 29.35 -27.31
N ILE A 93 13.13 29.25 -26.92
CA ILE A 93 14.20 30.15 -27.36
C ILE A 93 14.65 29.79 -28.78
N ALA A 94 14.94 28.51 -29.02
CA ALA A 94 15.48 28.00 -30.27
C ALA A 94 14.50 28.18 -31.44
N LEU A 95 13.20 27.98 -31.19
CA LEU A 95 12.13 28.00 -32.19
C LEU A 95 11.26 29.27 -32.10
N LYS A 96 11.74 30.34 -31.45
CA LYS A 96 10.98 31.56 -31.19
C LYS A 96 10.42 32.26 -32.43
N ASN A 97 11.05 32.07 -33.59
CA ASN A 97 10.64 32.69 -34.86
C ASN A 97 9.90 31.72 -35.79
N ASP A 98 9.72 30.46 -35.39
CA ASP A 98 9.00 29.45 -36.17
C ASP A 98 7.57 29.31 -35.63
N VAL A 99 6.62 29.96 -36.30
CA VAL A 99 5.20 29.94 -35.94
C VAL A 99 4.62 28.53 -36.02
N SER A 100 5.08 27.72 -36.99
CA SER A 100 4.63 26.33 -37.14
C SER A 100 5.07 25.49 -35.95
N ALA A 101 6.33 25.65 -35.51
CA ALA A 101 6.86 24.99 -34.32
C ALA A 101 6.12 25.44 -33.05
N GLN A 102 5.87 26.73 -32.89
CA GLN A 102 5.15 27.25 -31.72
C GLN A 102 3.77 26.60 -31.56
N GLN A 103 3.04 26.45 -32.67
CA GLN A 103 1.71 25.86 -32.68
C GLN A 103 1.76 24.34 -32.52
N SER A 104 2.60 23.64 -33.30
CA SER A 104 2.66 22.18 -33.33
C SER A 104 3.23 21.57 -32.04
N LEU A 105 4.19 22.25 -31.40
CA LEU A 105 4.75 21.85 -30.11
C LEU A 105 3.97 22.42 -28.92
N GLY A 106 3.01 23.31 -29.18
CA GLY A 106 2.22 23.98 -28.14
C GLY A 106 3.09 24.77 -27.16
N LEU A 107 4.14 25.46 -27.63
CA LEU A 107 5.13 26.12 -26.79
C LEU A 107 4.49 27.18 -25.86
N ASN A 108 3.47 27.88 -26.37
CA ASN A 108 2.83 28.99 -25.66
C ASN A 108 1.55 28.61 -24.91
N HIS A 109 1.14 27.33 -24.93
CA HIS A 109 -0.06 26.90 -24.22
C HIS A 109 0.13 26.87 -22.69
N PRO A 110 -0.94 27.09 -21.89
CA PRO A 110 -0.89 26.84 -20.46
C PRO A 110 -0.49 25.38 -20.15
N ARG A 111 0.32 25.19 -19.11
CA ARG A 111 0.69 23.85 -18.65
C ARG A 111 -0.44 23.21 -17.86
N LYS A 112 -0.73 21.94 -18.13
CA LYS A 112 -1.79 21.20 -17.44
C LYS A 112 -1.35 20.85 -16.01
N LYS A 113 -2.25 21.05 -15.03
CA LYS A 113 -1.99 20.80 -13.60
C LYS A 113 -2.20 19.33 -13.20
N SER A 114 -3.21 18.68 -13.79
CA SER A 114 -3.49 17.25 -13.58
C SER A 114 -2.34 16.39 -14.09
N PHE A 115 -2.08 15.26 -13.43
CA PHE A 115 -1.06 14.30 -13.89
C PHE A 115 -1.30 13.82 -15.32
N SER A 116 -2.52 13.36 -15.64
CA SER A 116 -2.88 12.89 -16.98
C SER A 116 -2.67 13.98 -18.05
N GLY A 117 -3.18 15.19 -17.79
CA GLY A 117 -2.98 16.32 -18.69
C GLY A 117 -1.52 16.71 -18.89
N TRP A 118 -0.70 16.67 -17.83
CA TRP A 118 0.74 16.91 -17.92
C TRP A 118 1.43 15.83 -18.75
N LEU A 119 1.12 14.56 -18.49
CA LEU A 119 1.69 13.40 -19.18
C LEU A 119 1.41 13.47 -20.69
N THR A 120 0.14 13.66 -21.08
CA THR A 120 -0.24 13.79 -22.49
C THR A 120 0.47 14.98 -23.15
N GLN A 121 0.50 16.14 -22.49
CA GLN A 121 1.11 17.34 -23.05
C GLN A 121 2.64 17.20 -23.22
N ALA A 122 3.32 16.61 -22.23
CA ALA A 122 4.76 16.41 -22.27
C ALA A 122 5.17 15.37 -23.32
N LEU A 123 4.46 14.24 -23.39
CA LEU A 123 4.70 13.22 -24.42
C LEU A 123 4.42 13.75 -25.83
N GLN A 124 3.33 14.49 -26.03
CA GLN A 124 3.02 15.10 -27.32
C GLN A 124 4.11 16.08 -27.75
N PHE A 125 4.61 16.91 -26.83
CA PHE A 125 5.72 17.82 -27.10
C PHE A 125 6.98 17.05 -27.57
N CYS A 126 7.42 16.04 -26.82
CA CYS A 126 8.59 15.25 -27.18
C CYS A 126 8.41 14.50 -28.50
N ASN A 127 7.23 13.89 -28.73
CA ASN A 127 6.93 13.17 -29.95
C ASN A 127 6.96 14.09 -31.18
N ASN A 128 6.33 15.24 -31.10
CA ASN A 128 6.30 16.20 -32.21
C ASN A 128 7.69 16.79 -32.49
N LEU A 129 8.49 16.99 -31.43
CA LEU A 129 9.87 17.45 -31.56
C LEU A 129 10.71 16.40 -32.29
N ILE A 130 10.67 15.14 -31.85
CA ILE A 130 11.42 14.02 -32.47
C ILE A 130 10.97 13.75 -33.90
N ALA A 131 9.68 13.85 -34.19
CA ALA A 131 9.12 13.57 -35.52
C ALA A 131 9.51 14.62 -36.59
N SER A 132 10.13 15.73 -36.19
CA SER A 132 10.44 16.86 -37.06
C SER A 132 11.95 17.09 -37.15
N PRO A 133 12.65 16.56 -38.17
CA PRO A 133 14.11 16.68 -38.30
C PRO A 133 14.62 18.14 -38.30
N ASN A 134 13.83 19.08 -38.82
CA ASN A 134 14.19 20.50 -38.80
C ASN A 134 14.21 21.07 -37.37
N TYR A 135 13.29 20.63 -36.51
CA TYR A 135 13.24 21.08 -35.12
C TYR A 135 14.38 20.47 -34.33
N THR A 136 14.64 19.16 -34.49
CA THR A 136 15.76 18.52 -33.80
C THR A 136 17.12 19.10 -34.23
N ALA A 137 17.31 19.41 -35.52
CA ALA A 137 18.51 20.09 -36.00
C ALA A 137 18.68 21.48 -35.35
N THR A 138 17.59 22.23 -35.19
CA THR A 138 17.63 23.54 -34.51
C THR A 138 17.91 23.40 -33.01
N MET A 139 17.36 22.39 -32.36
CA MET A 139 17.60 22.08 -30.96
C MET A 139 19.03 21.61 -30.69
N GLU A 140 19.65 20.90 -31.63
CA GLU A 140 21.06 20.45 -31.56
C GLU A 140 22.02 21.62 -31.39
N VAL A 141 21.75 22.77 -32.03
CA VAL A 141 22.55 24.00 -31.88
C VAL A 141 22.60 24.48 -30.42
N TYR A 142 21.56 24.20 -29.64
CA TYR A 142 21.48 24.50 -28.20
C TYR A 142 21.90 23.31 -27.33
N GLY A 143 22.55 22.31 -27.92
CA GLY A 143 23.01 21.11 -27.24
C GLY A 143 21.89 20.17 -26.81
N GLN A 144 20.69 20.29 -27.40
CA GLN A 144 19.53 19.43 -27.14
C GLN A 144 19.28 18.48 -28.31
N GLY A 145 20.22 17.55 -28.50
CA GLY A 145 20.12 16.55 -29.54
C GLY A 145 19.02 15.52 -29.34
N VAL A 146 18.78 14.73 -30.38
CA VAL A 146 17.71 13.71 -30.42
C VAL A 146 17.81 12.76 -29.24
N GLU A 147 19.01 12.32 -28.87
CA GLU A 147 19.24 11.43 -27.73
C GLU A 147 18.77 12.04 -26.40
N LYS A 148 19.04 13.33 -26.16
CA LYS A 148 18.58 14.03 -24.95
C LYS A 148 17.06 14.19 -24.94
N ILE A 149 16.46 14.51 -26.08
CA ILE A 149 15.00 14.61 -26.21
C ILE A 149 14.34 13.25 -25.94
N GLN A 150 14.94 12.17 -26.45
CA GLN A 150 14.50 10.80 -26.18
C GLN A 150 14.66 10.43 -24.71
N ALA A 151 15.75 10.83 -24.05
CA ALA A 151 15.94 10.61 -22.62
C ALA A 151 14.87 11.32 -21.78
N VAL A 152 14.50 12.56 -22.13
CA VAL A 152 13.37 13.27 -21.47
C VAL A 152 12.05 12.53 -21.72
N LYS A 153 11.78 12.09 -22.95
CA LYS A 153 10.60 11.29 -23.27
C LYS A 153 10.55 10.00 -22.45
N GLN A 154 11.68 9.30 -22.33
CA GLN A 154 11.77 8.07 -21.55
C GLN A 154 11.48 8.33 -20.07
N ALA A 155 12.06 9.37 -19.48
CA ALA A 155 11.79 9.73 -18.08
C ALA A 155 10.29 10.04 -17.82
N ILE A 156 9.61 10.65 -18.79
CA ILE A 156 8.16 10.89 -18.72
C ILE A 156 7.39 9.55 -18.77
N THR A 157 7.77 8.63 -19.65
CA THR A 157 7.18 7.28 -19.73
C THR A 157 7.43 6.48 -18.44
N ASP A 158 8.64 6.54 -17.87
CA ASP A 158 8.96 5.86 -16.61
C ASP A 158 8.15 6.43 -15.44
N THR A 159 7.83 7.73 -15.49
CA THR A 159 6.90 8.36 -14.55
C THR A 159 5.48 7.79 -14.68
N GLN A 160 5.02 7.48 -15.89
CA GLN A 160 3.74 6.79 -16.10
C GLN A 160 3.76 5.40 -15.47
N ASN A 161 4.80 4.60 -15.76
CA ASN A 161 4.93 3.24 -15.23
C ASN A 161 4.95 3.23 -13.69
N SER A 162 5.72 4.13 -13.07
CA SER A 162 5.74 4.25 -11.60
C SER A 162 4.40 4.73 -11.00
N ALA A 163 3.63 5.55 -11.73
CA ALA A 163 2.28 5.92 -11.32
C ALA A 163 1.31 4.72 -11.34
N GLU A 164 1.44 3.85 -12.33
CA GLU A 164 0.65 2.62 -12.47
C GLU A 164 0.98 1.63 -11.36
N ILE A 165 2.27 1.42 -11.06
CA ILE A 165 2.74 0.60 -9.94
C ILE A 165 2.17 1.14 -8.62
N HIS A 166 2.36 2.42 -8.33
CA HIS A 166 1.82 3.03 -7.10
C HIS A 166 0.31 2.83 -6.95
N LYS A 167 -0.45 2.87 -8.05
CA LYS A 167 -1.88 2.60 -8.04
C LYS A 167 -2.21 1.13 -7.75
N SER A 168 -1.43 0.18 -8.31
CA SER A 168 -1.56 -1.25 -8.01
C SER A 168 -1.33 -1.51 -6.52
N GLU A 169 -0.18 -1.05 -6.01
CA GLU A 169 0.21 -1.23 -4.60
C GLU A 169 -0.81 -0.61 -3.63
N THR A 170 -1.41 0.53 -4.00
CA THR A 170 -2.50 1.12 -3.22
C THR A 170 -3.72 0.20 -3.16
N GLY A 171 -4.07 -0.46 -4.26
CA GLY A 171 -5.15 -1.45 -4.29
C GLY A 171 -4.83 -2.70 -3.47
N GLU A 172 -3.60 -3.20 -3.56
CA GLU A 172 -3.12 -4.39 -2.84
C GLU A 172 -3.12 -4.13 -1.32
N ALA A 173 -2.64 -2.97 -0.87
CA ALA A 173 -2.70 -2.56 0.53
C ALA A 173 -4.15 -2.43 1.07
N GLN A 174 -5.08 -1.93 0.25
CA GLN A 174 -6.49 -1.85 0.60
C GLN A 174 -7.12 -3.24 0.71
N GLN A 175 -6.85 -4.13 -0.24
CA GLN A 175 -7.34 -5.51 -0.23
C GLN A 175 -6.79 -6.27 0.98
N ALA A 176 -5.50 -6.15 1.28
CA ALA A 176 -4.88 -6.78 2.44
C ALA A 176 -5.52 -6.30 3.75
N THR A 177 -5.87 -5.01 3.84
CA THR A 177 -6.62 -4.45 4.98
C THR A 177 -7.99 -5.11 5.12
N GLN A 178 -8.77 -5.19 4.04
CA GLN A 178 -10.11 -5.79 4.05
C GLN A 178 -10.08 -7.27 4.46
N LEU A 179 -9.13 -8.04 3.91
CA LEU A 179 -8.98 -9.46 4.24
C LEU A 179 -8.59 -9.67 5.69
N ARG A 180 -7.62 -8.89 6.19
CA ARG A 180 -7.20 -8.93 7.59
C ARG A 180 -8.35 -8.60 8.52
N ASP A 181 -9.06 -7.50 8.26
CA ASP A 181 -10.13 -7.02 9.14
C ASP A 181 -11.31 -8.01 9.19
N ALA A 182 -11.69 -8.59 8.05
CA ALA A 182 -12.73 -9.63 8.01
C ALA A 182 -12.36 -10.85 8.88
N LYS A 183 -11.12 -11.32 8.82
CA LYS A 183 -10.67 -12.46 9.65
C LYS A 183 -10.45 -12.09 11.11
N LEU A 184 -10.04 -10.85 11.37
CA LEU A 184 -9.92 -10.32 12.72
C LEU A 184 -11.28 -10.27 13.42
N ASP A 185 -12.34 -9.86 12.70
CA ASP A 185 -13.70 -9.83 13.22
C ASP A 185 -14.20 -11.24 13.58
N GLU A 186 -13.96 -12.23 12.72
CA GLU A 186 -14.27 -13.64 13.02
C GLU A 186 -13.56 -14.13 14.29
N LEU A 187 -12.25 -13.84 14.42
CA LEU A 187 -11.48 -14.19 15.61
C LEU A 187 -11.99 -13.46 16.85
N ALA A 188 -12.33 -12.17 16.74
CA ALA A 188 -12.84 -11.37 17.84
C ALA A 188 -14.16 -11.90 18.37
N ILE A 189 -15.10 -12.24 17.47
CA ILE A 189 -16.38 -12.87 17.83
C ILE A 189 -16.13 -14.19 18.57
N TRP A 190 -15.29 -15.07 18.01
CA TRP A 190 -14.96 -16.35 18.64
C TRP A 190 -14.38 -16.15 20.05
N VAL A 191 -13.43 -15.23 20.21
CA VAL A 191 -12.78 -14.93 21.49
C VAL A 191 -13.77 -14.36 22.49
N ILE A 192 -14.66 -13.46 22.09
CA ILE A 192 -15.68 -12.88 22.97
C ILE A 192 -16.56 -13.97 23.57
N ASP A 193 -17.06 -14.88 22.74
CA ASP A 193 -17.95 -15.95 23.19
C ASP A 193 -17.21 -17.00 24.01
N TYR A 194 -15.99 -17.36 23.59
CA TYR A 194 -15.16 -18.27 24.35
C TYR A 194 -14.83 -17.74 25.75
N LYS A 195 -14.48 -16.45 25.88
CA LYS A 195 -14.21 -15.82 27.19
C LYS A 195 -15.40 -15.91 28.13
N LYS A 196 -16.63 -15.73 27.63
CA LYS A 196 -17.85 -15.89 28.45
C LYS A 196 -18.01 -17.33 28.92
N ILE A 197 -17.83 -18.29 28.02
CA ILE A 197 -17.96 -19.72 28.35
C ILE A 197 -16.88 -20.18 29.31
N ALA A 198 -15.62 -19.79 29.10
CA ALA A 198 -14.52 -20.09 30.01
C ALA A 198 -14.79 -19.57 31.42
N ARG A 199 -15.34 -18.35 31.57
CA ARG A 199 -15.74 -17.79 32.87
C ARG A 199 -16.83 -18.61 33.56
N ILE A 200 -17.81 -19.11 32.81
CA ILE A 200 -18.89 -19.96 33.35
C ILE A 200 -18.33 -21.34 33.74
N ALA A 201 -17.57 -21.96 32.84
CA ALA A 201 -17.04 -23.31 32.97
C ALA A 201 -16.03 -23.42 34.14
N LEU A 202 -15.22 -22.39 34.36
CA LEU A 202 -14.15 -22.36 35.34
C LEU A 202 -14.47 -21.49 36.57
N LYS A 203 -15.75 -21.19 36.83
CA LYS A 203 -16.15 -20.24 37.89
C LYS A 203 -15.57 -20.57 39.27
N GLU A 204 -15.50 -21.87 39.60
CA GLU A 204 -14.97 -22.39 40.87
C GLU A 204 -13.44 -22.60 40.84
N GLN A 205 -12.78 -22.27 39.72
CA GLN A 205 -11.36 -22.52 39.46
C GLN A 205 -10.63 -21.23 39.07
N PRO A 206 -10.56 -20.22 39.98
CA PRO A 206 -10.01 -18.89 39.67
C PRO A 206 -8.56 -18.94 39.17
N GLN A 207 -7.75 -19.86 39.70
CA GLN A 207 -6.37 -20.08 39.25
C GLN A 207 -6.29 -20.45 37.75
N LEU A 208 -7.30 -21.13 37.21
CA LEU A 208 -7.36 -21.47 35.78
C LEU A 208 -7.85 -20.28 34.94
N LEU A 209 -8.71 -19.42 35.49
CA LEU A 209 -9.10 -18.16 34.84
C LEU A 209 -7.92 -17.19 34.73
N GLU A 210 -7.04 -17.13 35.74
CA GLU A 210 -5.81 -16.32 35.66
C GLU A 210 -4.88 -16.85 34.57
N LYS A 211 -4.71 -18.17 34.45
CA LYS A 211 -3.93 -18.77 33.34
C LYS A 211 -4.47 -18.37 31.97
N LEU A 212 -5.78 -18.19 31.82
CA LEU A 212 -6.39 -17.73 30.58
C LEU A 212 -6.32 -16.20 30.37
N GLY A 213 -5.77 -15.45 31.34
CA GLY A 213 -5.75 -13.99 31.31
C GLY A 213 -7.14 -13.37 31.51
N LEU A 214 -8.06 -14.08 32.19
CA LEU A 214 -9.46 -13.67 32.37
C LEU A 214 -9.81 -13.22 33.78
N LEU A 215 -8.87 -13.33 34.72
CA LEU A 215 -9.04 -12.82 36.08
C LEU A 215 -8.74 -11.31 36.08
N GLU A 216 -9.71 -10.49 36.46
CA GLU A 216 -9.46 -9.07 36.74
C GLU A 216 -8.70 -8.96 38.06
N ARG A 217 -7.50 -8.37 38.02
CA ARG A 217 -6.83 -7.93 39.25
C ARG A 217 -7.58 -6.69 39.73
N SER A 218 -8.30 -6.83 40.84
CA SER A 218 -8.81 -5.71 41.64
C SER A 218 -7.69 -4.76 42.05
#